data_AF-A0A957SYJ9-F1
#
_entry.id   AF-A0A957SYJ9-F1
#
_cell.length_a   1.000
_cell.length_b   1.000
_cell.length_c   1.000
_cell.angle_alpha   90.00
_cell.angle_beta   90.00
_cell.angle_gamma   90.00
#
_symmetry.space_group_name_H-M   'P 1'
#
loop_
_entity.id
_entity.type
_entity.pdbx_description
1 polymer ?
#
loop_
_entity_poly.entity_id
_entity_poly.type
_entity_poly.pdbx_seq_one_letter_code
_entity_poly.pdbx_strand_id
1 'polypeptide(L)'
;MTQAPKQPTQPEEHAIQLINQRQQFHDFMAECTSCQEEVDPHWQFCAHCGTRLAVKCPGCGAPLPPAGAPACLNCGLEIPKVGA
;
A
#
# COMPACT_ATOMS: atom_id res chain seq x y z
N MET A 1 -30.32 6.48 29.02
CA MET A 1 -29.86 5.27 28.30
C MET A 1 -28.53 5.62 27.64
N THR A 2 -27.43 5.45 28.36
CA THR A 2 -26.10 5.87 27.90
C THR A 2 -25.30 4.60 27.65
N GLN A 3 -25.02 4.31 26.37
CA GLN A 3 -24.20 3.15 26.01
C GLN A 3 -22.76 3.41 26.41
N ALA A 4 -22.18 2.49 27.16
CA ALA A 4 -20.75 2.44 27.46
C ALA A 4 -19.94 2.21 26.17
N PRO A 5 -18.74 2.79 26.03
CA PRO A 5 -17.88 2.50 24.89
C PRO A 5 -17.50 1.02 24.93
N LYS A 6 -17.83 0.28 23.85
CA LYS A 6 -17.46 -1.12 23.69
C LYS A 6 -15.94 -1.18 23.48
N GLN A 7 -15.21 -1.56 24.52
CA GLN A 7 -13.80 -1.96 24.42
C GLN A 7 -13.76 -3.29 23.67
N PRO A 8 -13.12 -3.38 22.49
CA PRO A 8 -12.87 -4.65 21.85
C PRO A 8 -11.70 -5.36 22.55
N THR A 9 -11.54 -6.63 22.26
CA THR A 9 -10.66 -7.58 22.91
C THR A 9 -9.18 -7.33 22.56
N GLN A 10 -8.41 -6.89 23.56
CA GLN A 10 -7.06 -6.29 23.44
C GLN A 10 -5.93 -7.05 22.67
N PRO A 11 -5.94 -8.39 22.45
CA PRO A 11 -4.87 -9.04 21.69
C PRO A 11 -4.85 -8.75 20.18
N GLU A 12 -6.03 -8.59 19.56
CA GLU A 12 -6.15 -8.43 18.11
C GLU A 12 -5.83 -7.01 17.64
N GLU A 13 -6.24 -5.99 18.41
CA GLU A 13 -5.97 -4.58 18.14
C GLU A 13 -4.47 -4.28 18.21
N HIS A 14 -3.78 -4.84 19.21
CA HIS A 14 -2.34 -4.69 19.36
C HIS A 14 -1.58 -5.34 18.19
N ALA A 15 -2.02 -6.51 17.73
CA ALA A 15 -1.42 -7.18 16.57
C ALA A 15 -1.58 -6.35 15.28
N ILE A 16 -2.77 -5.78 15.04
CA ILE A 16 -3.02 -4.87 13.91
C ILE A 16 -2.10 -3.64 14.00
N GLN A 17 -1.96 -3.06 15.19
CA GLN A 17 -1.11 -1.89 15.39
C GLN A 17 0.37 -2.16 15.10
N LEU A 18 0.88 -3.36 15.43
CA LEU A 18 2.25 -3.78 15.09
C LEU A 18 2.42 -4.00 13.57
N ILE A 19 1.41 -4.56 12.89
CA ILE A 19 1.43 -4.73 11.44
C ILE A 19 1.49 -3.36 10.74
N ASN A 20 0.69 -2.40 11.17
CA ASN A 20 0.68 -1.05 10.60
C ASN A 20 2.01 -0.32 10.82
N GLN A 21 2.58 -0.40 12.02
CA GLN A 21 3.90 0.21 12.30
C GLN A 21 4.99 -0.36 11.40
N ARG A 22 5.00 -1.68 11.16
CA ARG A 22 5.94 -2.31 10.23
C ARG A 22 5.76 -1.80 8.81
N GLN A 23 4.52 -1.68 8.34
CA GLN A 23 4.24 -1.14 7.00
C GLN A 23 4.74 0.31 6.86
N GLN A 24 4.44 1.16 7.83
CA GLN A 24 4.89 2.56 7.84
C GLN A 24 6.42 2.67 7.82
N PHE A 25 7.13 1.76 8.48
CA PHE A 25 8.59 1.75 8.47
C PHE A 25 9.15 1.39 7.09
N HIS A 26 8.62 0.37 6.42
CA HIS A 26 9.05 0.02 5.06
C HIS A 26 8.73 1.13 4.06
N ASP A 27 7.56 1.79 4.17
CA ASP A 27 7.22 2.94 3.33
C ASP A 27 8.19 4.11 3.55
N PHE A 28 8.62 4.34 4.80
CA PHE A 28 9.60 5.38 5.14
C PHE A 28 11.01 5.07 4.62
N MET A 29 11.44 3.81 4.69
CA MET A 29 12.73 3.35 4.19
C MET A 29 12.74 3.14 2.67
N ALA A 30 11.58 3.26 2.01
CA ALA A 30 11.40 2.93 0.60
C ALA A 30 11.85 1.47 0.29
N GLU A 31 11.36 0.52 1.07
CA GLU A 31 11.68 -0.91 0.94
C GLU A 31 10.43 -1.75 0.65
N CYS A 32 10.61 -2.86 -0.06
CA CYS A 32 9.55 -3.84 -0.28
C CYS A 32 9.20 -4.57 1.03
N THR A 33 7.94 -4.54 1.43
CA THR A 33 7.44 -5.28 2.62
C THR A 33 7.61 -6.81 2.51
N SER A 34 7.78 -7.34 1.29
CA SER A 34 7.90 -8.79 1.05
C SER A 34 9.33 -9.29 0.91
N CYS A 35 10.25 -8.50 0.34
CA CYS A 35 11.63 -8.93 0.08
C CYS A 35 12.71 -8.02 0.67
N GLN A 36 12.32 -6.91 1.31
CA GLN A 36 13.20 -5.91 1.92
C GLN A 36 14.18 -5.18 0.96
N GLU A 37 14.07 -5.39 -0.35
CA GLU A 37 14.86 -4.61 -1.32
C GLU A 37 14.33 -3.19 -1.47
N GLU A 38 15.23 -2.26 -1.79
CA GLU A 38 14.89 -0.86 -2.09
C GLU A 38 13.91 -0.77 -3.27
N VAL A 39 12.92 0.11 -3.14
CA VAL A 39 11.89 0.34 -4.15
C VAL A 39 11.75 1.82 -4.44
N ASP A 40 11.49 2.16 -5.70
CA ASP A 40 11.13 3.54 -6.04
C ASP A 40 9.66 3.81 -5.64
N PRO A 41 9.34 4.97 -5.04
CA PRO A 41 7.97 5.34 -4.65
C PRO A 41 6.94 5.32 -5.79
N HIS A 42 7.37 5.43 -7.05
CA HIS A 42 6.50 5.43 -8.22
C HIS A 42 6.27 4.03 -8.80
N TRP A 43 6.95 3.01 -8.28
CA TRP A 43 6.79 1.64 -8.76
C TRP A 43 5.42 1.08 -8.38
N GLN A 44 4.79 0.46 -9.38
CA GLN A 44 3.53 -0.27 -9.17
C GLN A 44 3.77 -1.66 -8.57
N PHE A 45 4.90 -2.28 -8.93
CA PHE A 45 5.31 -3.61 -8.49
C PHE A 45 6.82 -3.60 -8.20
N CYS A 46 7.24 -4.39 -7.23
CA CYS A 46 8.65 -4.58 -6.91
C CYS A 46 9.36 -5.28 -8.07
N ALA A 47 10.45 -4.68 -8.57
CA ALA A 47 11.27 -5.28 -9.62
C ALA A 47 12.01 -6.56 -9.19
N HIS A 48 12.17 -6.78 -7.87
CA HIS A 48 12.92 -7.92 -7.32
C HIS A 48 12.03 -9.15 -7.09
N CYS A 49 10.79 -8.95 -6.62
CA CYS A 49 9.90 -10.06 -6.22
C CYS A 49 8.50 -10.01 -6.83
N GLY A 50 8.14 -8.96 -7.56
CA GLY A 50 6.83 -8.81 -8.19
C GLY A 50 5.68 -8.46 -7.24
N THR A 51 5.95 -8.23 -5.95
CA THR A 51 4.92 -7.78 -5.00
C THR A 51 4.35 -6.43 -5.43
N ARG A 52 3.03 -6.28 -5.39
CA ARG A 52 2.36 -5.01 -5.69
C ARG A 52 2.65 -3.98 -4.59
N LEU A 53 3.13 -2.81 -4.99
CA LEU A 53 3.52 -1.71 -4.09
C LEU A 53 2.44 -0.62 -4.04
N ALA A 54 1.92 -0.20 -5.18
CA ALA A 54 0.92 0.86 -5.26
C ALA A 54 -0.50 0.31 -5.42
N VAL A 55 -1.40 0.75 -4.52
CA VAL A 55 -2.84 0.40 -4.56
C VAL A 55 -3.75 1.61 -4.80
N LYS A 56 -3.18 2.82 -4.81
CA LYS A 56 -3.87 4.10 -5.03
C LYS A 56 -3.12 4.94 -6.06
N CYS A 57 -3.86 5.74 -6.83
CA CYS A 57 -3.31 6.62 -7.84
C CYS A 57 -2.53 7.75 -7.16
N PRO A 58 -1.27 8.04 -7.57
CA PRO A 58 -0.50 9.13 -6.98
C PRO A 58 -1.07 10.52 -7.32
N GLY A 59 -1.87 10.64 -8.38
CA GLY A 59 -2.50 11.91 -8.78
C GLY A 59 -3.78 12.23 -8.01
N CYS A 60 -4.72 11.28 -7.91
CA CYS A 60 -6.05 11.54 -7.32
C CYS A 60 -6.40 10.68 -6.10
N GLY A 61 -5.54 9.74 -5.70
CA GLY A 61 -5.79 8.84 -4.56
C GLY A 61 -6.84 7.75 -4.82
N ALA A 62 -7.46 7.70 -6.01
CA ALA A 62 -8.43 6.67 -6.36
C ALA A 62 -7.78 5.26 -6.37
N PRO A 63 -8.51 4.20 -6.01
CA PRO A 63 -7.99 2.83 -6.07
C PRO A 63 -7.46 2.49 -7.47
N LEU A 64 -6.25 1.94 -7.53
CA LEU A 64 -5.69 1.44 -8.78
C LEU A 64 -6.20 0.03 -9.08
N PRO A 65 -6.51 -0.30 -10.35
CA PRO A 65 -6.90 -1.65 -10.75
C PRO A 65 -5.78 -2.68 -10.51
N PRO A 66 -6.09 -3.99 -10.48
CA PRO A 66 -5.20 -5.06 -10.00
C PRO A 66 -3.83 -5.13 -10.69
N ALA A 67 -3.74 -4.87 -12.00
CA ALA A 67 -2.50 -4.69 -12.76
C ALA A 67 -2.82 -4.19 -14.18
N GLY A 68 -1.85 -3.57 -14.86
CA GLY A 68 -1.84 -3.44 -16.33
C GLY A 68 -2.69 -2.32 -16.93
N ALA A 69 -3.36 -1.48 -16.13
CA ALA A 69 -4.04 -0.30 -16.66
C ALA A 69 -3.00 0.74 -17.12
N PRO A 70 -3.09 1.28 -18.35
CA PRO A 70 -2.15 2.27 -18.85
C PRO A 70 -2.32 3.65 -18.20
N ALA A 71 -3.51 3.94 -17.65
CA ALA A 71 -3.83 5.20 -17.01
C ALA A 71 -4.90 5.01 -15.91
N CYS A 72 -4.98 5.97 -14.99
CA CYS A 72 -6.02 6.03 -13.98
C CYS A 72 -7.38 6.33 -14.62
N LEU A 73 -8.38 5.49 -14.36
CA LEU A 73 -9.75 5.67 -14.87
C LEU A 73 -10.48 6.89 -14.28
N ASN A 74 -9.98 7.45 -13.18
CA ASN A 74 -10.62 8.56 -12.50
C ASN A 74 -10.04 9.92 -12.93
N CYS A 75 -8.71 10.05 -13.02
CA CYS A 75 -8.05 11.32 -13.33
C CYS A 75 -7.27 11.34 -14.65
N GLY A 76 -7.15 10.20 -15.34
CA GLY A 76 -6.41 10.09 -16.60
C GLY A 76 -4.89 10.09 -16.46
N LEU A 77 -4.33 10.13 -15.24
CA LEU A 77 -2.88 10.06 -15.03
C LEU A 77 -2.32 8.77 -15.62
N GLU A 78 -1.28 8.88 -16.45
CA GLU A 78 -0.56 7.74 -17.00
C GLU A 78 0.11 6.94 -15.88
N ILE A 79 -0.06 5.62 -15.90
CA ILE A 79 0.54 4.72 -14.93
C ILE A 79 1.77 4.08 -15.59
N PRO A 80 2.99 4.32 -15.08
CA PRO A 80 4.19 3.71 -15.64
C PRO A 80 4.03 2.20 -15.70
N LYS A 81 4.26 1.61 -16.87
CA LYS A 81 4.34 0.16 -17.01
C LYS A 81 5.58 -0.32 -16.27
N VAL A 82 5.41 -1.37 -15.47
CA VAL A 82 6.55 -2.07 -14.84
C VAL A 82 7.50 -2.51 -15.95
N GLY A 83 8.80 -2.32 -15.72
CA GLY A 83 9.86 -2.60 -16.69
C GLY A 83 9.75 -3.98 -17.33
N ALA A 84 10.09 -4.03 -18.62
CA ALA A 84 10.26 -5.25 -19.41
C ALA A 84 11.45 -6.09 -18.92
#